data_AF-A0A1Y1UZZ7-F1
#
_entry.id   AF-A0A1Y1UZZ7-F1
#
_cell.length_a   1.000
_cell.length_b   1.000
_cell.length_c   1.000
_cell.angle_alpha   90.00
_cell.angle_beta   90.00
_cell.angle_gamma   90.00
#
_symmetry.space_group_name_H-M   'P 1'
#
loop_
_entity.id
_entity.type
_entity.pdbx_description
1 polymer ?
#
loop_
_entity_poly.entity_id
_entity_poly.type
_entity_poly.pdbx_seq_one_letter_code
_entity_poly.pdbx_strand_id
1 'polypeptide(L)'
;MILQININSKSSGQRRMLLDFYEVTKGGKLLFTIVAIYILFTSITLPLIKYYLAKRNKVRNSDDITKSKDYFKKVLNTPSLVFILRNIAIKEFSVENVLFWENYQILQNMNYRFYNESKKVKETDDDGYIRLTNDYDYDYDGYYQQQIQSIAVDPMNNYSYVPDTPVPKEILPYYQNFFKTFIHRNGKAAVNIPDSIAKVIQGEMTFPTIGIFDSAKEEVIEMMYNSIYPIFLQNYKSQLDETFA
;
A
#
# COMPACT_ATOMS: atom_id res chain seq x y z
N MET A 1 -4.78 73.53 8.52
CA MET A 1 -4.60 73.12 9.94
C MET A 1 -5.91 72.50 10.47
N ILE A 2 -6.46 71.42 9.88
CA ILE A 2 -7.70 70.75 10.37
C ILE A 2 -7.70 69.25 10.02
N LEU A 3 -6.65 68.49 10.37
CA LEU A 3 -6.65 67.03 10.13
C LEU A 3 -6.11 66.17 11.30
N GLN A 4 -5.78 66.77 12.44
CA GLN A 4 -5.20 66.03 13.59
C GLN A 4 -6.20 65.62 14.69
N ILE A 5 -7.48 66.05 14.61
CA ILE A 5 -8.44 65.84 15.71
C ILE A 5 -9.21 64.51 15.58
N ASN A 6 -9.26 63.89 14.39
CA ASN A 6 -10.14 62.73 14.14
C ASN A 6 -9.51 61.35 14.41
N ILE A 7 -8.21 61.28 14.72
CA ILE A 7 -7.52 60.00 15.04
C ILE A 7 -7.62 59.67 16.54
N ASN A 8 -7.72 60.69 17.39
CA ASN A 8 -7.67 60.51 18.85
C ASN A 8 -9.01 60.08 19.48
N SER A 9 -10.15 60.35 18.83
CA SER A 9 -11.47 59.93 19.32
C SER A 9 -11.76 58.45 19.09
N LYS A 10 -11.17 57.84 18.06
CA LYS A 10 -11.36 56.40 17.73
C LYS A 10 -10.65 55.48 18.73
N SER A 11 -9.52 55.94 19.28
CA SER A 11 -8.69 55.25 20.28
C SER A 11 -9.35 55.16 21.66
N SER A 12 -10.08 56.20 22.09
CA SER A 12 -10.71 56.23 23.42
C SER A 12 -11.91 55.28 23.53
N GLY A 13 -12.71 55.16 22.46
CA GLY A 13 -13.82 54.22 22.38
C GLY A 13 -13.37 52.76 22.46
N GLN A 14 -12.27 52.40 21.77
CA GLN A 14 -11.70 51.05 21.82
C GLN A 14 -11.17 50.67 23.21
N ARG A 15 -10.55 51.62 23.93
CA ARG A 15 -10.05 51.37 25.29
C ARG A 15 -11.18 51.17 26.30
N ARG A 16 -12.27 51.93 26.19
CA ARG A 16 -13.48 51.70 27.01
C ARG A 16 -14.09 50.33 26.74
N MET A 17 -14.18 49.95 25.47
CA MET A 17 -14.73 48.64 25.09
C MET A 17 -13.90 47.47 25.66
N LEU A 18 -12.57 47.59 25.68
CA LEU A 18 -11.68 46.58 26.29
C LEU A 18 -11.80 46.53 27.83
N LEU A 19 -11.98 47.68 28.48
CA LEU A 19 -12.21 47.77 29.92
C LEU A 19 -13.57 47.17 30.30
N ASP A 20 -14.63 47.53 29.57
CA ASP A 20 -15.97 46.96 29.75
C ASP A 20 -15.93 45.43 29.52
N PHE A 21 -15.20 44.96 28.50
CA PHE A 21 -15.00 43.54 28.26
C PHE A 21 -14.21 42.85 29.39
N TYR A 22 -13.18 43.49 29.92
CA TYR A 22 -12.39 42.96 31.05
C TYR A 22 -13.22 42.89 32.34
N GLU A 23 -14.05 43.89 32.59
CA GLU A 23 -14.94 43.96 33.74
C GLU A 23 -16.08 42.93 33.64
N VAL A 24 -16.72 42.83 32.47
CA VAL A 24 -17.74 41.81 32.17
C VAL A 24 -17.17 40.40 32.27
N THR A 25 -15.95 40.16 31.80
CA THR A 25 -15.29 38.84 31.90
C THR A 25 -14.70 38.55 33.27
N LYS A 26 -14.87 39.45 34.26
CA LYS A 26 -14.30 39.38 35.61
C LYS A 26 -12.79 39.05 35.59
N GLY A 27 -12.05 39.79 34.76
CA GLY A 27 -10.62 39.59 34.57
C GLY A 27 -10.29 38.34 33.73
N GLY A 28 -11.08 38.07 32.70
CA GLY A 28 -10.84 36.95 31.77
C GLY A 28 -11.26 35.56 32.27
N LYS A 29 -11.64 35.39 33.54
CA LYS A 29 -12.08 34.10 34.10
C LYS A 29 -13.27 33.51 33.34
N LEU A 30 -14.21 34.37 32.93
CA LEU A 30 -15.38 33.95 32.15
C LEU A 30 -14.97 33.42 30.77
N LEU A 31 -13.97 34.03 30.14
CA LEU A 31 -13.45 33.65 28.83
C LEU A 31 -12.79 32.26 28.89
N PHE A 32 -11.94 32.02 29.90
CA PHE A 32 -11.36 30.69 30.13
C PHE A 32 -12.42 29.63 30.38
N THR A 33 -13.50 29.96 31.09
CA THR A 33 -14.60 29.03 31.34
C THR A 33 -15.33 28.67 30.04
N ILE A 34 -15.60 29.65 29.17
CA ILE A 34 -16.23 29.42 27.86
C ILE A 34 -15.33 28.56 26.97
N VAL A 35 -14.03 28.85 26.91
CA VAL A 35 -13.07 28.06 26.13
C VAL A 35 -12.97 26.63 26.66
N ALA A 36 -12.95 26.43 27.97
CA ALA A 36 -12.93 25.10 28.58
C ALA A 36 -14.21 24.29 28.25
N ILE A 37 -15.38 24.91 28.32
CA ILE A 37 -16.66 24.30 27.92
C ILE A 37 -16.63 23.94 26.43
N TYR A 38 -16.11 24.82 25.58
CA TYR A 38 -15.99 24.58 24.14
C TYR A 38 -15.06 23.40 23.83
N ILE A 39 -13.89 23.33 24.46
CA ILE A 39 -12.95 22.21 24.29
C ILE A 39 -13.60 20.89 24.75
N LEU A 40 -14.27 20.91 25.90
CA LEU A 40 -14.94 19.71 26.43
C LEU A 40 -16.07 19.25 25.51
N PHE A 41 -16.89 20.18 25.01
CA PHE A 41 -17.96 19.87 24.06
C PHE A 41 -17.43 19.33 22.75
N THR A 42 -16.42 19.96 22.15
CA THR A 42 -15.80 19.50 20.89
C THR A 42 -15.14 18.13 21.05
N SER A 43 -14.48 17.88 22.19
CA SER A 43 -13.84 16.59 22.49
C SER A 43 -14.83 15.42 22.58
N ILE A 44 -16.08 15.67 22.96
CA ILE A 44 -17.13 14.65 23.07
C ILE A 44 -17.92 14.53 21.77
N THR A 45 -18.28 15.67 21.15
CA THR A 45 -19.13 15.69 19.96
C THR A 45 -18.41 15.20 18.70
N LEU A 46 -17.12 15.51 18.51
CA LEU A 46 -16.37 15.04 17.33
C LEU A 46 -16.27 13.51 17.24
N PRO A 47 -15.88 12.77 18.31
CA PRO A 47 -15.89 11.31 18.29
C PRO A 47 -17.29 10.72 18.08
N LEU A 48 -18.33 11.32 18.69
CA LEU A 48 -19.71 10.86 18.51
C LEU A 48 -20.19 11.02 17.07
N ILE A 49 -19.93 12.18 16.45
CA ILE A 49 -20.28 12.42 15.04
C ILE A 49 -19.53 11.42 14.14
N LYS A 50 -18.22 11.25 14.35
CA LYS A 50 -17.40 10.28 13.60
C LYS A 50 -17.93 8.86 13.76
N TYR A 51 -18.26 8.45 14.99
CA TYR A 51 -18.83 7.14 15.29
C TYR A 51 -20.19 6.95 14.61
N TYR A 52 -21.07 7.95 14.65
CA TYR A 52 -22.41 7.83 14.06
C TYR A 52 -22.36 7.77 12.54
N LEU A 53 -21.49 8.58 11.91
CA LEU A 53 -21.23 8.50 10.47
C LEU A 53 -20.65 7.13 10.08
N ALA A 54 -19.67 6.63 10.85
CA ALA A 54 -19.10 5.30 10.61
C ALA A 54 -20.16 4.18 10.77
N LYS A 55 -21.02 4.25 11.80
CA LYS A 55 -22.08 3.28 12.06
C LYS A 55 -23.13 3.27 10.94
N ARG A 56 -23.58 4.45 10.50
CA ARG A 56 -24.52 4.59 9.38
C ARG A 56 -23.94 4.03 8.07
N ASN A 57 -22.65 4.27 7.81
CA ASN A 57 -21.95 3.73 6.66
C ASN A 57 -21.69 2.21 6.77
N LYS A 58 -21.60 1.66 7.98
CA LYS A 58 -21.42 0.21 8.20
C LYS A 58 -22.71 -0.57 7.87
N VAL A 59 -23.87 -0.06 8.27
CA VAL A 59 -25.18 -0.71 8.05
C VAL A 59 -25.61 -0.70 6.59
N ARG A 60 -25.25 0.34 5.82
CA ARG A 60 -25.63 0.45 4.40
C ARG A 60 -24.75 -0.38 3.45
N ASN A 61 -23.63 -0.92 3.94
CA ASN A 61 -22.58 -1.52 3.13
C ASN A 61 -22.15 -2.93 3.62
N SER A 62 -23.02 -3.68 4.30
CA SER A 62 -22.72 -5.05 4.77
C SER A 62 -22.76 -6.09 3.64
N ASP A 63 -23.46 -5.80 2.54
CA ASP A 63 -23.72 -6.76 1.46
C ASP A 63 -22.91 -6.43 0.19
N ASP A 64 -21.91 -5.55 0.31
CA ASP A 64 -21.13 -5.08 -0.82
C ASP A 64 -19.99 -6.06 -1.16
N ILE A 65 -20.18 -6.83 -2.24
CA ILE A 65 -19.21 -7.80 -2.77
C ILE A 65 -17.83 -7.15 -3.02
N THR A 66 -17.80 -5.84 -3.34
CA THR A 66 -16.55 -5.09 -3.55
C THR A 66 -15.70 -4.97 -2.30
N LYS A 67 -16.20 -5.34 -1.12
CA LYS A 67 -15.41 -5.36 0.11
C LYS A 67 -14.75 -6.69 0.39
N SER A 68 -15.01 -7.73 -0.38
CA SER A 68 -14.39 -9.03 -0.16
C SER A 68 -12.88 -9.00 -0.46
N LYS A 69 -12.09 -9.76 0.32
CA LYS A 69 -10.66 -9.98 0.04
C LYS A 69 -10.43 -10.59 -1.34
N ASP A 70 -11.35 -11.44 -1.81
CA ASP A 70 -11.26 -12.02 -3.15
C ASP A 70 -11.44 -10.96 -4.24
N TYR A 71 -12.28 -9.96 -3.98
CA TYR A 71 -12.45 -8.83 -4.89
C TYR A 71 -11.20 -7.94 -4.88
N PHE A 72 -10.59 -7.72 -3.72
CA PHE A 72 -9.30 -7.03 -3.63
C PHE A 72 -8.19 -7.74 -4.44
N LYS A 73 -8.14 -9.07 -4.43
CA LYS A 73 -7.21 -9.84 -5.28
C LYS A 73 -7.44 -9.57 -6.78
N LYS A 74 -8.70 -9.35 -7.23
CA LYS A 74 -8.99 -8.92 -8.62
C LYS A 74 -8.47 -7.51 -8.91
N VAL A 75 -8.63 -6.59 -7.96
CA VAL A 75 -8.08 -5.22 -8.06
C VAL A 75 -6.56 -5.27 -8.19
N LEU A 76 -5.89 -6.10 -7.40
CA LEU A 76 -4.44 -6.31 -7.44
C LEU A 76 -3.94 -6.91 -8.77
N ASN A 77 -4.81 -7.56 -9.53
CA ASN A 77 -4.51 -8.09 -10.86
C ASN A 77 -4.85 -7.09 -11.98
N THR A 78 -5.30 -5.88 -11.66
CA THR A 78 -5.65 -4.86 -12.66
C THR A 78 -4.64 -3.72 -12.61
N PRO A 79 -3.71 -3.59 -13.58
CA PRO A 79 -2.60 -2.62 -13.50
C PRO A 79 -3.03 -1.16 -13.29
N SER A 80 -4.13 -0.73 -13.92
CA SER A 80 -4.68 0.62 -13.76
C SER A 80 -5.13 0.90 -12.32
N LEU A 81 -5.69 -0.09 -11.63
CA LEU A 81 -6.15 0.04 -10.25
C LEU A 81 -4.98 -0.09 -9.26
N VAL A 82 -4.00 -0.94 -9.56
CA VAL A 82 -2.75 -1.04 -8.79
C VAL A 82 -2.00 0.30 -8.80
N PHE A 83 -1.97 1.01 -9.94
CA PHE A 83 -1.40 2.36 -10.02
C PHE A 83 -2.07 3.33 -9.03
N ILE A 84 -3.39 3.28 -8.90
CA ILE A 84 -4.14 4.11 -7.95
C ILE A 84 -3.83 3.68 -6.51
N LEU A 85 -3.83 2.37 -6.23
CA LEU A 85 -3.45 1.83 -4.92
C LEU A 85 -2.03 2.28 -4.52
N ARG A 86 -1.08 2.29 -5.46
CA ARG A 86 0.27 2.79 -5.23
C ARG A 86 0.26 4.26 -4.80
N ASN A 87 -0.53 5.11 -5.47
CA ASN A 87 -0.66 6.53 -5.12
C ASN A 87 -1.27 6.74 -3.72
N ILE A 88 -2.20 5.87 -3.31
CA ILE A 88 -2.72 5.88 -1.94
C ILE A 88 -1.64 5.43 -0.96
N ALA A 89 -0.94 4.33 -1.25
CA ALA A 89 0.12 3.80 -0.39
C ALA A 89 1.28 4.78 -0.20
N ILE A 90 1.62 5.58 -1.22
CA ILE A 90 2.61 6.66 -1.09
C ILE A 90 2.15 7.71 -0.07
N LYS A 91 0.88 8.11 -0.10
CA LYS A 91 0.31 9.10 0.84
C LYS A 91 0.21 8.54 2.26
N GLU A 92 -0.04 7.24 2.39
CA GLU A 92 -0.13 6.51 3.65
C GLU A 92 1.22 5.93 4.11
N PHE A 93 2.33 6.32 3.47
CA PHE A 93 3.70 5.87 3.80
C PHE A 93 3.84 4.34 3.93
N SER A 94 3.15 3.59 3.06
CA SER A 94 3.10 2.12 3.05
C SER A 94 3.31 1.55 1.64
N VAL A 95 4.05 2.29 0.80
CA VAL A 95 4.30 1.97 -0.61
C VAL A 95 5.08 0.67 -0.79
N GLU A 96 5.88 0.28 0.18
CA GLU A 96 6.66 -0.96 0.20
C GLU A 96 5.78 -2.19 0.05
N ASN A 97 4.55 -2.18 0.55
CA ASN A 97 3.61 -3.31 0.42
C ASN A 97 3.14 -3.48 -1.04
N VAL A 98 2.87 -2.37 -1.74
CA VAL A 98 2.50 -2.41 -3.15
C VAL A 98 3.69 -2.82 -4.00
N LEU A 99 4.88 -2.26 -3.73
CA LEU A 99 6.12 -2.62 -4.42
C LEU A 99 6.49 -4.08 -4.23
N PHE A 100 6.31 -4.61 -3.02
CA PHE A 100 6.50 -6.03 -2.73
C PHE A 100 5.62 -6.89 -3.64
N TRP A 101 4.32 -6.57 -3.73
CA TRP A 101 3.37 -7.31 -4.54
C TRP A 101 3.76 -7.30 -6.02
N GLU A 102 4.09 -6.12 -6.56
CA GLU A 102 4.50 -5.98 -7.96
C GLU A 102 5.78 -6.76 -8.27
N ASN A 103 6.79 -6.68 -7.40
CA ASN A 103 8.03 -7.43 -7.58
C ASN A 103 7.82 -8.94 -7.41
N TYR A 104 6.90 -9.37 -6.55
CA TYR A 104 6.53 -10.76 -6.41
C TYR A 104 5.90 -11.30 -7.70
N GLN A 105 5.00 -10.52 -8.33
CA GLN A 105 4.42 -10.89 -9.63
C GLN A 105 5.49 -11.03 -10.73
N ILE A 106 6.46 -10.11 -10.77
CA ILE A 106 7.58 -10.19 -11.71
C ILE A 106 8.38 -11.49 -11.49
N LEU A 107 8.69 -11.81 -10.22
CA LEU A 107 9.43 -13.03 -9.88
C LEU A 107 8.68 -14.28 -10.33
N GLN A 108 7.35 -14.33 -10.13
CA GLN A 108 6.53 -15.44 -10.58
C GLN A 108 6.44 -15.54 -12.11
N ASN A 109 6.38 -14.41 -12.81
CA ASN A 109 6.43 -14.40 -14.27
C ASN A 109 7.77 -14.93 -14.83
N MET A 110 8.88 -14.65 -14.14
CA MET A 110 10.18 -15.24 -14.48
C MET A 110 10.17 -16.75 -14.32
N ASN A 111 9.65 -17.26 -13.20
CA ASN A 111 9.52 -18.72 -12.98
C ASN A 111 8.67 -19.38 -14.07
N TYR A 112 7.53 -18.77 -14.42
CA TYR A 112 6.63 -19.28 -15.46
C TYR A 112 7.32 -19.36 -16.82
N ARG A 113 8.05 -18.31 -17.22
CA ARG A 113 8.80 -18.28 -18.47
C ARG A 113 9.87 -19.35 -18.51
N PHE A 114 10.70 -19.42 -17.47
CA PHE A 114 11.74 -20.44 -17.36
C PHE A 114 11.18 -21.86 -17.45
N TYR A 115 10.06 -22.12 -16.77
CA TYR A 115 9.40 -23.43 -16.81
C TYR A 115 8.93 -23.78 -18.22
N ASN A 116 8.27 -22.84 -18.90
CA ASN A 116 7.78 -23.06 -20.26
C ASN A 116 8.91 -23.28 -21.27
N GLU A 117 10.01 -22.55 -21.14
CA GLU A 117 11.19 -22.70 -22.01
C GLU A 117 11.89 -24.03 -21.74
N SER A 118 12.09 -24.38 -20.46
CA SER A 118 12.61 -25.68 -20.06
C SER A 118 11.79 -26.84 -20.61
N LYS A 119 10.45 -26.70 -20.63
CA LYS A 119 9.55 -27.69 -21.21
C LYS A 119 9.71 -27.82 -22.72
N LYS A 120 9.75 -26.69 -23.45
CA LYS A 120 9.96 -26.69 -24.92
C LYS A 120 11.26 -27.38 -25.32
N VAL A 121 12.33 -27.14 -24.58
CA VAL A 121 13.64 -27.75 -24.88
C VAL A 121 13.62 -29.27 -24.65
N LYS A 122 12.96 -29.75 -23.57
CA LYS A 122 12.79 -31.19 -23.32
C LYS A 122 11.96 -31.90 -24.39
N GLU A 123 11.02 -31.20 -25.02
CA GLU A 123 10.19 -31.74 -26.09
C GLU A 123 10.91 -31.76 -27.46
N THR A 124 12.03 -31.04 -27.60
CA THR A 124 12.70 -30.83 -28.89
C THR A 124 14.00 -31.63 -29.06
N ASP A 125 14.69 -32.06 -27.99
CA ASP A 125 15.93 -32.85 -28.05
C ASP A 125 16.09 -33.76 -26.80
N ASP A 126 16.46 -35.05 -27.00
CA ASP A 126 16.82 -36.00 -25.92
C ASP A 126 18.07 -35.55 -25.11
N ASP A 127 18.93 -34.71 -25.71
CA ASP A 127 20.14 -34.10 -25.12
C ASP A 127 19.95 -32.61 -24.69
N GLY A 128 18.71 -32.11 -24.68
CA GLY A 128 18.39 -30.68 -24.57
C GLY A 128 18.77 -29.99 -23.26
N TYR A 129 18.96 -30.72 -22.16
CA TYR A 129 19.29 -30.13 -20.85
C TYR A 129 20.66 -29.43 -20.83
N ILE A 130 21.62 -29.91 -21.64
CA ILE A 130 22.99 -29.36 -21.68
C ILE A 130 23.05 -28.05 -22.48
N ARG A 131 22.13 -27.83 -23.43
CA ARG A 131 22.05 -26.60 -24.24
C ARG A 131 21.46 -25.40 -23.49
N LEU A 132 20.52 -25.63 -22.56
CA LEU A 132 19.97 -24.58 -21.69
C LEU A 132 21.05 -23.94 -20.80
N THR A 133 22.06 -24.70 -20.39
CA THR A 133 23.10 -24.23 -19.46
C THR A 133 24.28 -23.53 -20.14
N ASN A 134 24.47 -23.68 -21.46
CA ASN A 134 25.70 -23.22 -22.14
C ASN A 134 25.50 -22.33 -23.37
N ASP A 135 24.31 -22.28 -24.02
CA ASP A 135 24.18 -21.64 -25.35
C ASP A 135 22.98 -20.69 -25.51
N TYR A 136 22.03 -20.65 -24.58
CA TYR A 136 20.95 -19.66 -24.57
C TYR A 136 21.28 -18.52 -23.62
N ASP A 137 21.97 -17.50 -24.14
CA ASP A 137 22.18 -16.20 -23.51
C ASP A 137 20.84 -15.43 -23.48
N TYR A 138 19.87 -15.98 -22.74
CA TYR A 138 18.57 -15.37 -22.59
C TYR A 138 18.73 -14.17 -21.65
N ASP A 139 18.41 -12.98 -22.16
CA ASP A 139 18.58 -11.72 -21.44
C ASP A 139 17.53 -11.56 -20.33
N TYR A 140 17.68 -12.34 -19.25
CA TYR A 140 16.87 -12.25 -18.04
C TYR A 140 16.99 -10.86 -17.40
N ASP A 141 18.17 -10.25 -17.49
CA ASP A 141 18.43 -8.92 -16.95
C ASP A 141 17.65 -7.84 -17.71
N GLY A 142 17.67 -7.87 -19.04
CA GLY A 142 16.88 -6.97 -19.89
C GLY A 142 15.39 -7.18 -19.69
N TYR A 143 14.91 -8.43 -19.59
CA TYR A 143 13.51 -8.71 -19.27
C TYR A 143 13.12 -8.14 -17.89
N TYR A 144 13.94 -8.36 -16.87
CA TYR A 144 13.68 -7.84 -15.52
C TYR A 144 13.62 -6.32 -15.50
N GLN A 145 14.59 -5.67 -16.14
CA GLN A 145 14.64 -4.20 -16.24
C GLN A 145 13.43 -3.65 -16.99
N GLN A 146 13.02 -4.31 -18.08
CA GLN A 146 11.79 -3.96 -18.80
C GLN A 146 10.56 -4.11 -17.92
N GLN A 147 10.42 -5.20 -17.16
CA GLN A 147 9.26 -5.43 -16.28
C GLN A 147 9.19 -4.44 -15.11
N ILE A 148 10.33 -4.05 -14.54
CA ILE A 148 10.36 -3.00 -13.51
C ILE A 148 9.88 -1.65 -14.08
N GLN A 149 10.20 -1.37 -15.35
CA GLN A 149 9.84 -0.12 -16.01
C GLN A 149 8.43 -0.13 -16.60
N SER A 150 7.96 -1.28 -17.07
CA SER A 150 6.61 -1.46 -17.60
C SER A 150 5.64 -1.69 -16.45
N ILE A 151 4.91 -0.63 -16.09
CA ILE A 151 3.84 -0.65 -15.08
C ILE A 151 2.75 -1.71 -15.37
N ALA A 152 2.70 -2.23 -16.61
CA ALA A 152 1.86 -3.34 -17.01
C ALA A 152 2.59 -4.67 -16.82
N VAL A 153 2.54 -5.21 -15.61
CA VAL A 153 2.74 -6.65 -15.42
C VAL A 153 1.47 -7.31 -15.95
N ASP A 154 1.60 -8.13 -17.01
CA ASP A 154 0.48 -8.91 -17.53
C ASP A 154 -0.08 -9.74 -16.37
N PRO A 155 -1.37 -9.57 -16.00
CA PRO A 155 -1.92 -10.28 -14.86
C PRO A 155 -1.67 -11.76 -15.03
N MET A 156 -1.03 -12.35 -14.02
CA MET A 156 -0.77 -13.78 -13.95
C MET A 156 -2.07 -14.52 -14.28
N ASN A 157 -2.17 -15.03 -15.51
CA ASN A 157 -3.25 -15.92 -15.90
C ASN A 157 -2.98 -17.26 -15.23
N ASN A 158 -3.37 -17.36 -13.97
CA ASN A 158 -3.64 -18.58 -13.22
C ASN A 158 -2.62 -19.73 -13.45
N TYR A 159 -1.32 -19.41 -13.52
CA TYR A 159 -0.28 -20.42 -13.64
C TYR A 159 -0.12 -21.11 -12.29
N SER A 160 -0.54 -22.38 -12.23
CA SER A 160 -0.30 -23.25 -11.09
C SER A 160 1.15 -23.72 -11.12
N TYR A 161 1.97 -23.19 -10.21
CA TYR A 161 3.33 -23.69 -9.96
C TYR A 161 3.33 -24.66 -8.79
N VAL A 162 4.41 -25.45 -8.67
CA VAL A 162 4.65 -26.33 -7.52
C VAL A 162 5.56 -25.58 -6.54
N PRO A 163 5.06 -25.14 -5.37
CA PRO A 163 5.79 -24.28 -4.44
C PRO A 163 7.13 -24.85 -3.98
N ASP A 164 7.21 -26.16 -3.81
CA ASP A 164 8.39 -26.88 -3.29
C ASP A 164 9.49 -27.08 -4.33
N THR A 165 9.29 -26.59 -5.56
CA THR A 165 10.30 -26.71 -6.62
C THR A 165 11.51 -25.83 -6.29
N PRO A 166 12.75 -26.36 -6.35
CA PRO A 166 13.94 -25.54 -6.17
C PRO A 166 14.03 -24.42 -7.21
N VAL A 167 14.48 -23.25 -6.77
CA VAL A 167 14.70 -22.11 -7.67
C VAL A 167 15.84 -22.42 -8.65
N PRO A 168 15.65 -22.23 -9.97
CA PRO A 168 16.71 -22.36 -10.96
C PRO A 168 17.87 -21.40 -10.70
N LYS A 169 19.10 -21.81 -11.03
CA LYS A 169 20.32 -21.02 -10.75
C LYS A 169 20.30 -19.66 -11.44
N GLU A 170 19.67 -19.59 -12.61
CA GLU A 170 19.52 -18.43 -13.47
C GLU A 170 18.65 -17.35 -12.81
N ILE A 171 17.61 -17.75 -12.07
CA ILE A 171 16.68 -16.82 -11.41
C ILE A 171 17.07 -16.54 -9.95
N LEU A 172 17.94 -17.37 -9.37
CA LEU A 172 18.40 -17.26 -7.98
C LEU A 172 18.88 -15.85 -7.56
N PRO A 173 19.62 -15.08 -8.39
CA PRO A 173 20.02 -13.71 -8.03
C PRO A 173 18.82 -12.78 -7.75
N TYR A 174 17.71 -12.94 -8.47
CA TYR A 174 16.50 -12.14 -8.26
C TYR A 174 15.81 -12.51 -6.95
N TYR A 175 15.79 -13.79 -6.55
CA TYR A 175 15.29 -14.20 -5.22
C TYR A 175 16.14 -13.61 -4.11
N GLN A 176 17.46 -13.62 -4.26
CA GLN A 176 18.36 -13.01 -3.27
C GLN A 176 18.17 -11.49 -3.18
N ASN A 177 17.97 -10.82 -4.32
CA ASN A 177 17.71 -9.38 -4.34
C ASN A 177 16.34 -9.05 -3.72
N PHE A 178 15.31 -9.83 -4.04
CA PHE A 178 13.97 -9.71 -3.47
C PHE A 178 14.03 -9.86 -1.95
N PHE A 179 14.68 -10.91 -1.46
CA PHE A 179 14.90 -11.13 -0.03
C PHE A 179 15.62 -9.95 0.63
N LYS A 180 16.75 -9.50 0.07
CA LYS A 180 17.52 -8.37 0.62
C LYS A 180 16.73 -7.06 0.66
N THR A 181 15.85 -6.84 -0.32
CA THR A 181 15.10 -5.60 -0.45
C THR A 181 13.90 -5.54 0.48
N PHE A 182 13.12 -6.62 0.51
CA PHE A 182 11.80 -6.61 1.14
C PHE A 182 11.66 -7.47 2.40
N ILE A 183 12.49 -8.51 2.59
CA ILE A 183 12.35 -9.44 3.72
C ILE A 183 13.40 -9.16 4.80
N HIS A 184 14.63 -8.88 4.39
CA HIS A 184 15.74 -8.66 5.30
C HIS A 184 15.48 -7.44 6.20
N ARG A 185 15.82 -7.53 7.49
CA ARG A 185 15.55 -6.47 8.49
C ARG A 185 16.14 -5.11 8.13
N ASN A 186 17.27 -5.11 7.44
CA ASN A 186 17.95 -3.90 6.95
C ASN A 186 17.63 -3.59 5.48
N GLY A 187 16.59 -4.21 4.93
CA GLY A 187 16.15 -3.99 3.56
C GLY A 187 15.62 -2.57 3.37
N LYS A 188 15.88 -2.00 2.19
CA LYS A 188 15.48 -0.61 1.87
C LYS A 188 13.96 -0.42 1.82
N ALA A 189 13.22 -1.47 1.55
CA ALA A 189 11.76 -1.49 1.48
C ALA A 189 11.22 -2.71 2.25
N ALA A 190 11.80 -2.98 3.43
CA ALA A 190 11.42 -4.13 4.23
C ALA A 190 9.93 -4.05 4.61
N VAL A 191 9.16 -5.08 4.25
CA VAL A 191 7.73 -5.15 4.57
C VAL A 191 7.53 -5.58 6.02
N ASN A 192 6.44 -5.12 6.62
CA ASN A 192 6.13 -5.42 8.02
C ASN A 192 5.47 -6.79 8.17
N ILE A 193 6.26 -7.86 8.09
CA ILE A 193 5.79 -9.25 8.26
C ILE A 193 6.18 -9.81 9.63
N PRO A 194 5.45 -10.82 10.15
CA PRO A 194 5.82 -11.53 11.36
C PRO A 194 7.27 -12.06 11.34
N ASP A 195 7.97 -11.85 12.45
CA ASP A 195 9.36 -12.26 12.66
C ASP A 195 9.56 -13.78 12.48
N SER A 196 8.51 -14.57 12.73
CA SER A 196 8.49 -16.01 12.48
C SER A 196 8.63 -16.33 10.99
N ILE A 197 7.90 -15.64 10.11
CA ILE A 197 7.93 -15.83 8.66
C ILE A 197 9.29 -15.39 8.11
N ALA A 198 9.77 -14.22 8.51
CA ALA A 198 11.06 -13.70 8.06
C ALA A 198 12.23 -14.65 8.40
N LYS A 199 12.21 -15.26 9.60
CA LYS A 199 13.23 -16.24 10.02
C LYS A 199 13.18 -17.54 9.22
N VAL A 200 11.99 -18.05 8.92
CA VAL A 200 11.82 -19.25 8.07
C VAL A 200 12.42 -18.99 6.69
N ILE A 201 12.00 -17.89 6.06
CA ILE A 201 12.54 -17.47 4.75
C ILE A 201 14.06 -17.36 4.81
N GLN A 202 14.61 -16.66 5.81
CA GLN A 202 16.05 -16.49 5.97
C GLN A 202 16.81 -17.82 6.10
N GLY A 203 16.26 -18.80 6.82
CA GLY A 203 16.85 -20.13 6.95
C GLY A 203 16.86 -20.90 5.63
N GLU A 204 15.81 -20.74 4.81
CA GLU A 204 15.62 -21.45 3.55
C GLU A 204 16.29 -20.77 2.35
N MET A 205 16.72 -19.51 2.47
CA MET A 205 17.40 -18.77 1.39
C MET A 205 18.70 -19.42 0.87
N THR A 206 19.27 -20.39 1.58
CA THR A 206 20.45 -21.14 1.11
C THR A 206 20.10 -22.05 -0.07
N PHE A 207 18.88 -22.63 -0.07
CA PHE A 207 18.34 -23.48 -1.13
C PHE A 207 16.86 -23.11 -1.32
N PRO A 208 16.58 -21.94 -1.91
CA PRO A 208 15.21 -21.42 -1.93
C PRO A 208 14.34 -22.24 -2.88
N THR A 209 13.06 -22.30 -2.55
CA THR A 209 12.01 -22.85 -3.39
C THR A 209 11.19 -21.74 -4.04
N ILE A 210 10.47 -22.05 -5.12
CA ILE A 210 9.67 -21.06 -5.86
C ILE A 210 8.62 -20.37 -4.97
N GLY A 211 8.04 -21.13 -4.03
CA GLY A 211 7.03 -20.65 -3.10
C GLY A 211 7.56 -20.02 -1.80
N ILE A 212 8.88 -19.83 -1.66
CA ILE A 212 9.49 -19.38 -0.39
C ILE A 212 8.88 -18.07 0.16
N PHE A 213 8.36 -17.18 -0.71
CA PHE A 213 7.76 -15.91 -0.31
C PHE A 213 6.23 -15.94 -0.17
N ASP A 214 5.58 -17.09 -0.35
CA ASP A 214 4.11 -17.18 -0.42
C ASP A 214 3.44 -16.80 0.89
N SER A 215 4.01 -17.19 2.04
CA SER A 215 3.51 -16.78 3.35
C SER A 215 3.64 -15.28 3.55
N ALA A 216 4.77 -14.68 3.19
CA ALA A 216 4.97 -13.23 3.28
C ALA A 216 4.00 -12.47 2.36
N LYS A 217 3.73 -13.01 1.16
CA LYS A 217 2.77 -12.45 0.22
C LYS A 217 1.35 -12.39 0.80
N GLU A 218 0.86 -13.46 1.41
CA GLU A 218 -0.50 -13.43 1.99
C GLU A 218 -0.61 -12.41 3.13
N GLU A 219 0.42 -12.26 3.95
CA GLU A 219 0.48 -11.22 4.99
C GLU A 219 0.48 -9.81 4.40
N VAL A 220 1.28 -9.55 3.36
CA VAL A 220 1.32 -8.24 2.71
C VAL A 220 -0.02 -7.90 2.04
N ILE A 221 -0.67 -8.88 1.39
CA ILE A 221 -2.03 -8.70 0.84
C ILE A 221 -3.02 -8.38 1.96
N GLU A 222 -2.96 -9.10 3.08
CA GLU A 222 -3.83 -8.85 4.24
C GLU A 222 -3.61 -7.44 4.81
N MET A 223 -2.37 -6.99 4.91
CA MET A 223 -2.05 -5.63 5.34
C MET A 223 -2.63 -4.59 4.39
N MET A 224 -2.44 -4.74 3.08
CA MET A 224 -2.98 -3.79 2.09
C MET A 224 -4.51 -3.78 2.09
N TYR A 225 -5.13 -4.95 2.22
CA TYR A 225 -6.58 -5.11 2.31
C TYR A 225 -7.17 -4.39 3.52
N ASN A 226 -6.47 -4.41 4.67
CA ASN A 226 -6.95 -3.78 5.89
C ASN A 226 -6.60 -2.28 6.00
N SER A 227 -5.62 -1.79 5.22
CA SER A 227 -5.11 -0.42 5.31
C SER A 227 -5.53 0.47 4.13
N ILE A 228 -4.99 0.21 2.94
CA ILE A 228 -5.15 1.06 1.76
C ILE A 228 -6.41 0.76 0.96
N TYR A 229 -6.93 -0.47 1.03
CA TYR A 229 -8.11 -0.85 0.26
C TYR A 229 -9.42 -0.16 0.69
N PRO A 230 -9.71 0.04 2.00
CA PRO A 230 -10.88 0.81 2.42
C PRO A 230 -10.83 2.27 1.93
N ILE A 231 -9.64 2.87 1.89
CA ILE A 231 -9.42 4.23 1.37
C ILE A 231 -9.65 4.27 -0.13
N PHE A 232 -9.18 3.24 -0.85
CA PHE A 232 -9.43 3.06 -2.27
C PHE A 232 -10.93 2.98 -2.58
N LEU A 233 -11.66 2.11 -1.86
CA LEU A 233 -13.11 1.98 -1.99
C LEU A 233 -13.85 3.28 -1.68
N GLN A 234 -13.39 4.07 -0.70
CA GLN A 234 -14.05 5.32 -0.35
C GLN A 234 -13.92 6.38 -1.46
N ASN A 235 -12.77 6.45 -2.12
CA ASN A 235 -12.44 7.54 -3.04
C ASN A 235 -12.61 7.18 -4.53
N TYR A 236 -12.59 5.90 -4.87
CA TYR A 236 -12.49 5.42 -6.27
C TYR A 236 -13.52 4.34 -6.63
N LYS A 237 -14.62 4.22 -5.86
CA LYS A 237 -15.67 3.23 -6.14
C LYS A 237 -16.27 3.33 -7.55
N SER A 238 -16.45 4.54 -8.08
CA SER A 238 -16.99 4.71 -9.45
C SER A 238 -16.06 4.13 -10.52
N GLN A 239 -14.74 4.21 -10.33
CA GLN A 239 -13.77 3.64 -11.27
C GLN A 239 -13.72 2.11 -11.19
N LEU A 240 -13.98 1.54 -10.01
CA LEU A 240 -14.17 0.10 -9.86
C LEU A 240 -15.39 -0.39 -10.65
N ASP A 241 -16.51 0.31 -10.48
CA ASP A 241 -17.77 -0.04 -11.16
C ASP A 241 -17.60 0.06 -12.69
N GLU A 242 -16.87 1.06 -13.21
CA GLU A 242 -16.56 1.19 -14.65
C GLU A 242 -15.63 0.07 -15.18
N THR A 243 -14.70 -0.41 -14.35
CA THR A 243 -13.70 -1.38 -14.78
C THR A 243 -14.22 -2.82 -14.77
N PHE A 244 -15.19 -3.13 -13.91
CA PHE A 244 -15.74 -4.48 -13.70
C PHE A 244 -17.24 -4.63 -14.04
N ALA A 245 -17.88 -3.61 -14.61
CA ALA A 245 -19.22 -3.71 -15.20
C ALA A 245 -19.21 -4.45 -16.55
#